data_AF-A0ABD5DV73-F1
#
_entry.id   AF-A0ABD5DV73-F1
#
_cell.length_a   1.000
_cell.length_b   1.000
_cell.length_c   1.000
_cell.angle_alpha   90.00
_cell.angle_beta   90.00
_cell.angle_gamma   90.00
#
_symmetry.space_group_name_H-M   'P 1'
#
loop_
_entity.id
_entity.type
_entity.pdbx_description
1 polymer ?
#
loop_
_entity_poly.entity_id
_entity_poly.type
_entity_poly.pdbx_seq_one_letter_code
_entity_poly.pdbx_strand_id
1 'polypeptide(L)'
;LRSEMKAEGVKAEVYGRPKHIYSIWRKMQKKHLAFDELFDVRAVRIVAERLQDCYAALGIVHTHYRHLPDEFDDYVANPKPNGYQSIHT
;
A
#
# COMPACT_ATOMS: atom_id res chain seq x y z
N LEU A 1 -4.09 -4.87 -11.65
CA LEU A 1 -2.72 -4.60 -11.15
C LEU A 1 -1.67 -5.47 -11.82
N ARG A 2 -1.60 -6.80 -11.60
CA ARG A 2 -0.58 -7.64 -12.29
C ARG A 2 -0.61 -7.51 -13.82
N SER A 3 -1.80 -7.59 -14.43
CA SER A 3 -1.98 -7.43 -15.88
C SER A 3 -1.55 -6.04 -16.35
N GLU A 4 -2.08 -4.99 -15.71
CA GLU A 4 -1.79 -3.58 -16.02
C GLU A 4 -0.30 -3.25 -15.94
N MET A 5 0.37 -3.65 -14.84
CA MET A 5 1.81 -3.43 -14.68
C MET A 5 2.62 -4.14 -15.75
N LYS A 6 2.21 -5.36 -16.14
CA LYS A 6 2.86 -6.09 -17.23
C LYS A 6 2.66 -5.40 -18.58
N ALA A 7 1.48 -4.85 -18.85
CA ALA A 7 1.17 -4.12 -20.08
C ALA A 7 2.01 -2.84 -20.22
N GLU A 8 2.24 -2.15 -19.10
CA GLU A 8 3.07 -0.94 -18.99
C GLU A 8 4.58 -1.24 -18.90
N GLY A 9 4.98 -2.51 -18.93
CA GLY A 9 6.39 -2.93 -18.84
C GLY A 9 7.03 -2.76 -17.46
N VAL A 10 6.23 -2.55 -16.40
CA VAL A 10 6.71 -2.43 -15.02
C VAL A 10 6.89 -3.81 -14.40
N LYS A 11 8.14 -4.14 -14.05
CA LYS A 11 8.48 -5.39 -13.35
C LYS A 11 8.25 -5.23 -11.85
N ALA A 12 7.17 -5.84 -11.35
CA ALA A 12 6.88 -5.87 -9.92
C ALA A 12 6.14 -7.14 -9.51
N GLU A 13 6.41 -7.59 -8.29
CA GLU A 13 5.67 -8.66 -7.62
C GLU A 13 4.46 -8.06 -6.91
N VAL A 14 3.25 -8.55 -7.21
CA VAL A 14 2.01 -8.05 -6.60
C VAL A 14 1.32 -9.18 -5.86
N TYR A 15 1.08 -9.04 -4.57
CA TYR A 15 0.42 -10.06 -3.76
C TYR A 15 -0.43 -9.47 -2.62
N GLY A 16 -1.37 -10.27 -2.12
CA GLY A 16 -2.15 -9.93 -0.93
C GLY A 16 -1.30 -10.08 0.33
N ARG A 17 -1.33 -9.07 1.20
CA ARG A 17 -0.67 -9.09 2.50
C ARG A 17 -1.74 -9.18 3.60
N PRO A 18 -1.86 -10.32 4.32
CA PRO A 18 -2.75 -10.38 5.48
C PRO A 18 -2.21 -9.46 6.58
N LYS A 19 -3.12 -8.79 7.32
CA LYS A 19 -2.74 -8.10 8.56
C LYS A 19 -2.71 -9.06 9.73
N HIS A 20 -1.75 -8.86 10.63
CA HIS A 20 -1.72 -9.59 11.89
C HIS A 20 -2.94 -9.22 12.74
N ILE A 21 -3.56 -10.22 13.36
CA ILE A 21 -4.78 -10.08 14.19
C ILE A 21 -4.57 -9.01 15.28
N TYR A 22 -3.40 -9.00 15.92
CA TYR A 22 -3.07 -8.00 16.94
C TYR A 22 -3.06 -6.56 16.40
N SER A 23 -2.59 -6.35 15.17
CA SER A 23 -2.61 -5.03 14.53
C SER A 23 -4.03 -4.58 14.20
N ILE A 24 -4.89 -5.50 13.77
CA ILE A 24 -6.32 -5.24 13.52
C ILE A 24 -6.99 -4.82 14.82
N TRP A 25 -6.88 -5.65 15.87
CA TRP A 25 -7.45 -5.37 17.18
C TRP A 25 -6.99 -4.03 17.75
N ARG A 26 -5.68 -3.74 17.69
CA ARG A 26 -5.15 -2.46 18.17
C ARG A 26 -5.73 -1.25 17.41
N LYS A 27 -5.96 -1.39 16.10
CA LYS A 27 -6.55 -0.32 15.29
C LYS A 27 -8.02 -0.10 15.63
N MET A 28 -8.79 -1.18 15.84
CA MET A 28 -10.18 -1.11 16.32
C MET A 28 -10.27 -0.36 17.64
N GLN A 29 -9.43 -0.73 18.62
CA GLN A 29 -9.40 -0.08 19.93
C GLN A 29 -9.02 1.40 19.83
N LYS A 30 -7.99 1.74 19.04
CA LYS A 30 -7.52 3.13 18.92
C LYS A 30 -8.50 4.05 18.20
N LYS A 31 -9.22 3.55 17.20
CA LYS A 31 -10.16 4.35 16.39
C LYS A 31 -11.63 4.16 16.80
N HIS A 32 -11.91 3.33 17.81
CA HIS A 32 -13.27 2.94 18.22
C HIS A 32 -14.14 2.44 17.04
N LEU A 33 -13.54 1.66 16.13
CA LEU A 33 -14.20 1.15 14.92
C LEU A 33 -14.69 -0.28 15.13
N ALA A 34 -15.86 -0.58 14.56
CA ALA A 34 -16.34 -1.94 14.37
C ALA A 34 -15.52 -2.66 13.28
N PHE A 35 -15.63 -4.00 13.21
CA PHE A 35 -14.79 -4.81 12.33
C PHE A 35 -15.11 -4.58 10.84
N ASP A 36 -16.38 -4.39 10.53
CA ASP A 36 -16.93 -4.09 9.20
C ASP A 36 -16.50 -2.72 8.67
N GLU A 37 -16.14 -1.78 9.54
CA GLU A 37 -15.62 -0.47 9.18
C GLU A 37 -14.11 -0.50 8.83
N LEU A 38 -13.43 -1.64 8.99
CA LEU A 38 -12.01 -1.78 8.68
C LEU A 38 -11.80 -2.10 7.20
N PHE A 39 -11.67 -1.05 6.40
CA PHE A 39 -11.26 -1.17 4.99
C PHE A 39 -9.86 -1.77 4.82
N ASP A 40 -9.01 -1.68 5.85
CA ASP A 40 -7.59 -2.02 5.79
C ASP A 40 -7.26 -3.46 6.20
N VAL A 41 -8.26 -4.32 6.41
CA VAL A 41 -8.04 -5.77 6.62
C VAL A 41 -7.45 -6.41 5.36
N ARG A 42 -7.81 -5.88 4.19
CA ARG A 42 -7.23 -6.27 2.90
C ARG A 42 -6.12 -5.28 2.56
N ALA A 43 -4.88 -5.77 2.47
CA ALA A 43 -3.76 -4.99 1.98
C ALA A 43 -3.17 -5.68 0.75
N VAL A 44 -2.79 -4.87 -0.24
CA VAL A 44 -1.98 -5.32 -1.38
C VAL A 44 -0.57 -4.81 -1.17
N ARG A 45 0.41 -5.67 -1.45
CA ARG A 45 1.82 -5.27 -1.48
C ARG A 45 2.36 -5.43 -2.89
N ILE A 46 3.10 -4.41 -3.31
CA ILE A 46 3.84 -4.38 -4.57
C ILE A 46 5.31 -4.27 -4.20
N VAL A 47 6.14 -5.18 -4.70
CA VAL A 47 7.60 -5.17 -4.55
C VAL A 47 8.20 -4.98 -5.93
N ALA A 48 8.89 -3.86 -6.14
CA ALA A 48 9.49 -3.52 -7.42
C ALA A 48 11.02 -3.59 -7.36
N GLU A 49 11.67 -3.80 -8.50
CA GLU A 49 13.13 -3.97 -8.58
C GLU A 49 13.90 -2.66 -8.35
N ARG A 50 13.33 -1.52 -8.75
CA ARG A 50 13.98 -0.21 -8.69
C ARG A 50 13.04 0.83 -8.10
N LEU A 51 13.61 1.91 -7.57
CA LEU A 51 12.85 3.04 -7.06
C LEU A 51 11.92 3.66 -8.10
N GLN A 52 12.39 3.80 -9.34
CA GLN A 52 11.58 4.30 -10.46
C GLN A 52 10.33 3.46 -10.69
N ASP A 53 10.45 2.13 -10.55
CA ASP A 53 9.36 1.19 -10.74
C ASP A 53 8.34 1.26 -9.59
N CYS A 54 8.75 1.67 -8.38
CA CYS A 54 7.81 1.96 -7.27
C CYS A 54 6.87 3.12 -7.61
N TYR A 55 7.40 4.21 -8.17
CA TYR A 55 6.59 5.37 -8.55
C TYR A 55 5.77 5.12 -9.83
N ALA A 56 6.30 4.33 -10.77
CA ALA A 56 5.52 3.87 -11.92
C ALA A 56 4.32 3.00 -11.48
N ALA A 57 4.56 2.06 -10.55
CA ALA A 57 3.50 1.24 -9.96
C ALA A 57 2.45 2.09 -9.22
N LEU A 58 2.87 3.12 -8.48
CA LEU A 58 1.95 4.07 -7.84
C LEU A 58 1.05 4.76 -8.87
N GLY A 59 1.63 5.28 -9.96
CA GLY A 59 0.88 5.93 -11.04
C GLY A 59 -0.16 4.99 -11.65
N ILE A 60 0.22 3.75 -11.96
CA ILE A 60 -0.71 2.73 -12.48
C ILE A 60 -1.85 2.50 -11.49
N VAL A 61 -1.56 2.34 -10.19
CA VAL A 61 -2.60 2.15 -9.17
C VAL A 61 -3.59 3.31 -9.16
N HIS A 62 -3.11 4.56 -9.18
CA HIS A 62 -3.96 5.76 -9.15
C HIS A 62 -4.74 6.00 -10.44
N THR A 63 -4.26 5.51 -11.58
CA THR A 63 -5.02 5.54 -12.85
C THR A 63 -6.23 4.60 -12.80
N HIS A 64 -6.10 3.44 -12.16
CA HIS A 64 -7.20 2.46 -12.07
C HIS A 64 -8.14 2.71 -10.88
N TYR A 65 -7.63 3.28 -9.79
CA TYR A 65 -8.38 3.52 -8.57
C TYR A 65 -8.12 4.92 -8.07
N ARG A 66 -9.19 5.69 -7.85
CA ARG A 66 -9.09 7.03 -7.26
C ARG A 66 -8.52 6.91 -5.84
N HIS A 67 -7.39 7.57 -5.59
CA HIS A 67 -6.81 7.63 -4.25
C HIS A 67 -7.73 8.40 -3.28
N LEU A 68 -7.66 8.05 -2.01
CA LEU A 68 -8.30 8.83 -0.96
C LEU A 68 -7.38 10.01 -0.60
N PRO A 69 -7.92 11.23 -0.47
CA PRO A 69 -7.19 12.35 0.14
C PRO A 69 -6.70 11.97 1.55
N ASP A 70 -5.56 12.52 1.96
CA ASP A 70 -4.96 12.37 3.29
C ASP A 70 -4.50 10.95 3.69
N GLU A 71 -4.67 9.94 2.83
CA GLU A 71 -4.23 8.55 3.07
C GLU A 71 -3.00 8.15 2.22
N PHE A 72 -2.29 9.13 1.66
CA PHE A 72 -1.03 8.95 0.93
C PHE A 72 0.17 9.30 1.80
N ASP A 73 1.09 8.35 1.99
CA ASP A 73 2.36 8.56 2.70
C ASP A 73 3.55 8.05 1.87
N ASP A 74 4.52 8.92 1.60
CA ASP A 74 5.78 8.53 0.97
C ASP A 74 6.91 8.43 2.02
N TYR A 75 7.07 7.22 2.57
CA TYR A 75 8.17 6.90 3.48
C TYR A 75 9.47 6.57 2.75
N VAL A 76 9.50 6.53 1.42
CA VAL A 76 10.76 6.41 0.69
C VAL A 76 11.48 7.75 0.69
N ALA A 77 10.75 8.83 0.44
CA ALA A 77 11.24 10.20 0.55
C ALA A 77 11.51 10.63 2.00
N ASN A 78 10.64 10.24 2.93
CA ASN A 78 10.78 10.55 4.36
C ASN A 78 10.81 9.26 5.20
N PRO A 79 11.97 8.58 5.32
CA PRO A 79 12.09 7.34 6.06
C PRO A 79 11.65 7.48 7.51
N LYS A 80 11.01 6.43 8.05
CA LYS A 80 10.69 6.39 9.49
C LYS A 80 11.98 6.30 10.31
N PRO A 81 11.96 6.69 11.60
CA PRO A 81 13.14 6.61 12.47
C PRO A 81 13.77 5.22 12.58
N ASN A 82 13.01 4.16 12.33
CA ASN A 82 13.49 2.77 12.31
C ASN A 82 14.04 2.33 10.93
N GLY A 83 14.24 3.25 9.99
CA GLY A 83 14.72 2.98 8.63
C GLY A 83 13.67 2.41 7.68
N TYR A 84 12.40 2.31 8.10
CA TYR A 84 11.35 1.77 7.23
C TYR A 84 11.05 2.71 6.05
N GLN A 85 11.07 2.15 4.83
CA GLN A 85 10.77 2.84 3.57
C GLN A 85 9.74 2.06 2.76
N SER A 86 8.70 2.77 2.30
CA SER A 86 7.62 2.25 1.45
C SER A 86 6.70 3.41 1.06
N ILE A 87 5.95 3.27 -0.03
CA ILE A 87 4.84 4.18 -0.37
C ILE A 87 3.54 3.52 0.09
N HIS A 88 2.73 4.24 0.85
CA HIS A 88 1.40 3.81 1.28
C HIS A 88 0.35 4.67 0.58
N THR A 89 -0.66 4.02 0.01
CA THR A 89 -1.80 4.64 -0.66
C THR A 89 -3.01 3.71 -0.64
#